data_AF-A0A944EM17-F1
#
_entry.id   AF-A0A944EM17-F1
#
_cell.length_a   1.000
_cell.length_b   1.000
_cell.length_c   1.000
_cell.angle_alpha   90.00
_cell.angle_beta   90.00
_cell.angle_gamma   90.00
#
_symmetry.space_group_name_H-M   'P 1'
#
loop_
_entity.id
_entity.type
_entity.pdbx_description
1 polymer ?
#
loop_
_entity_poly.entity_id
_entity_poly.type
_entity_poly.pdbx_seq_one_letter_code
_entity_poly.pdbx_strand_id
1 'polypeptide(L)' 'MTYRTGALVMDTGNDRLGEVMEECASVVWLRPPGGGREWHCPRKNLRLASREERAAARRRSQ' A
#
# COMPACT_ATOMS: atom_id res chain seq x y z
N MET A 1 -12.70 9.24 1.61
CA MET A 1 -11.33 9.39 1.08
C MET A 1 -11.03 8.16 0.25
N THR A 2 -10.73 8.36 -1.02
CA THR A 2 -10.38 7.32 -1.98
C THR A 2 -8.89 7.41 -2.21
N TYR A 3 -8.17 6.29 -2.14
CA TYR A 3 -6.76 6.25 -2.43
C TYR A 3 -6.54 6.37 -3.94
N ARG A 4 -5.53 7.14 -4.32
CA ARG A 4 -5.10 7.20 -5.71
C ARG A 4 -4.34 5.93 -6.06
N THR A 5 -4.61 5.34 -7.22
CA THR A 5 -3.78 4.28 -7.80
C THR A 5 -2.31 4.75 -7.91
N GLY A 6 -1.38 3.91 -7.48
CA GLY A 6 0.05 4.21 -7.33
C GLY A 6 0.43 4.86 -5.99
N ALA A 7 -0.52 5.08 -5.07
CA ALA A 7 -0.20 5.60 -3.75
C ALA A 7 0.39 4.50 -2.85
N LEU A 8 1.44 4.84 -2.11
CA LEU A 8 1.99 3.97 -1.07
C LEU A 8 1.21 4.13 0.24
N VAL A 9 0.70 2.99 0.71
CA VAL A 9 -0.07 2.83 1.94
C VAL A 9 0.57 1.77 2.83
N MET A 10 0.39 1.90 4.13
CA MET A 10 0.73 0.88 5.10
C MET A 10 -0.54 0.15 5.53
N ASP A 11 -0.52 -1.17 5.40
CA ASP A 11 -1.46 -2.10 6.01
C ASP A 11 -1.08 -2.31 7.48
N THR A 12 -1.84 -1.68 8.38
CA THR A 12 -1.63 -1.79 9.82
C THR A 12 -2.11 -3.11 10.39
N GLY A 13 -2.87 -3.90 9.63
CA GLY A 13 -3.31 -5.24 10.05
C GLY A 13 -2.20 -6.29 9.93
N ASN A 14 -1.31 -6.12 8.95
CA ASN A 14 -0.20 -7.04 8.69
C ASN A 14 1.18 -6.39 8.84
N ASP A 15 1.24 -5.11 9.20
CA ASP A 15 2.47 -4.28 9.23
C ASP A 15 3.26 -4.34 7.91
N ARG A 16 2.56 -4.16 6.78
CA ARG A 16 3.15 -4.29 5.44
C ARG A 16 2.89 -3.06 4.59
N LEU A 17 3.93 -2.63 3.89
CA LEU A 17 3.83 -1.53 2.93
C LEU A 17 3.40 -2.05 1.55
N GLY A 18 2.42 -1.39 0.95
CA GLY A 18 1.90 -1.72 -0.37
C GLY A 18 1.57 -0.48 -1.20
N GLU A 19 1.62 -0.64 -2.51
CA GLU A 19 1.17 0.32 -3.50
C GLU A 19 -0.26 -0.01 -3.92
N VAL A 20 -1.12 1.01 -3.93
CA VAL A 20 -2.53 0.89 -4.32
C VAL A 20 -2.62 0.61 -5.82
N MET A 21 -3.12 -0.57 -6.18
CA MET A 21 -3.44 -0.91 -7.56
C MET A 21 -4.87 -0.49 -7.89
N GLU A 22 -5.81 -0.81 -7.00
CA GLU A 22 -7.23 -0.53 -7.19
C GLU A 22 -7.94 -0.35 -5.83
N GLU A 23 -8.94 0.52 -5.77
CA GLU A 23 -9.85 0.64 -4.62
C GLU A 23 -11.25 0.15 -5.01
N CYS A 24 -11.77 -0.84 -4.28
CA CYS A 24 -13.09 -1.41 -4.46
C CYS A 24 -13.92 -1.25 -3.17
N ALA A 25 -14.83 -0.28 -3.12
CA ALA A 25 -15.79 0.00 -2.03
C ALA A 25 -15.20 0.00 -0.59
N SER A 26 -14.91 -1.17 -0.02
CA SER A 26 -14.37 -1.39 1.34
C SER A 26 -13.00 -2.07 1.38
N VAL A 27 -12.50 -2.58 0.26
CA VAL A 27 -11.22 -3.29 0.12
C VAL A 27 -10.35 -2.59 -0.92
N VAL A 28 -9.05 -2.61 -0.68
CA VAL A 28 -8.07 -2.02 -1.57
C VAL A 28 -7.11 -3.13 -1.99
N TRP A 29 -6.85 -3.21 -3.28
CA TRP A 29 -5.89 -4.12 -3.86
C TRP A 29 -4.51 -3.49 -3.82
N LEU A 30 -3.58 -4.17 -3.16
CA LEU A 30 -2.22 -3.71 -2.94
C LEU A 30 -1.18 -4.63 -3.59
N ARG A 31 -0.08 -4.03 -4.04
CA ARG A 31 1.11 -4.73 -4.53
C ARG A 31 2.35 -4.31 -3.73
N PRO A 32 3.34 -5.19 -3.48
CA PRO A 32 4.56 -4.76 -2.81
C PRO A 32 5.39 -3.82 -3.71
N PRO A 33 6.06 -2.79 -3.16
CA PRO A 33 6.82 -1.81 -3.95
C PRO A 33 8.04 -2.38 -4.70
N GLY A 34 8.48 -3.61 -4.37
CA GLY A 34 9.56 -4.32 -5.07
C GLY A 34 9.07 -5.46 -5.98
N GLY A 35 7.76 -5.54 -6.21
CA GLY A 35 7.14 -6.72 -6.82
C GLY A 35 6.94 -7.86 -5.83
N GLY A 36 6.10 -8.82 -6.20
CA GLY A 36 5.72 -9.96 -5.36
C GLY A 36 4.21 -10.15 -5.28
N ARG A 37 3.76 -11.02 -4.38
CA ARG A 37 2.35 -11.41 -4.31
C ARG A 37 1.48 -10.25 -3.84
N GLU A 38 0.53 -9.90 -4.67
CA GLU A 38 -0.50 -8.91 -4.37
C GLU A 38 -1.45 -9.42 -3.29
N TRP A 39 -2.10 -8.50 -2.57
CA TRP A 39 -3.06 -8.84 -1.54
C TRP A 39 -4.17 -7.79 -1.43
N HIS A 40 -5.29 -8.20 -0.85
CA HIS A 40 -6.41 -7.31 -0.57
C HIS A 40 -6.39 -6.94 0.91
N CYS A 41 -6.59 -5.66 1.21
CA CYS A 41 -6.65 -5.15 2.57
C CYS A 41 -7.91 -4.29 2.77
N PRO A 42 -8.62 -4.42 3.91
CA PRO A 42 -9.72 -3.52 4.23
C PRO A 42 -9.25 -2.06 4.31
N ARG A 43 -10.00 -1.13 3.72
CA ARG A 43 -9.67 0.30 3.72
C ARG A 43 -9.43 0.86 5.13
N LYS A 44 -10.17 0.34 6.12
CA LYS A 44 -10.07 0.73 7.54
C LYS A 44 -8.72 0.39 8.19
N ASN A 45 -7.98 -0.57 7.63
CA ASN A 45 -6.66 -0.98 8.11
C ASN A 45 -5.54 -0.29 7.33
N LEU A 46 -5.87 0.66 6.45
CA LEU A 46 -4.90 1.35 5.62
C LEU A 46 -4.63 2.75 6.13
N ARG A 47 -3.34 3.08 6.16
CA ARG A 47 -2.83 4.41 6.45
C ARG A 47 -1.96 4.87 5.29
N LEU A 48 -1.97 6.17 4.98
CA LEU A 48 -0.97 6.72 4.06
C LEU A 48 0.43 6.51 4.64
N ALA A 49 1.32 5.91 3.85
CA ALA A 49 2.71 5.76 4.23
C ALA A 49 3.36 7.13 4.48
N SER A 50 4.20 7.24 5.51
CA SER A 50 4.98 8.44 5.80
C SER A 50 6.03 8.67 4.71
N ARG A 51 6.65 9.85 4.71
CA ARG A 51 7.74 10.17 3.77
C ARG A 51 8.91 9.21 3.91
N GLU A 52 9.26 8.83 5.14
CA GLU A 52 10.38 7.92 5.42
C GLU A 52 10.08 6.50 4.91
N GLU A 53 8.87 5.99 5.16
CA GLU A 53 8.42 4.68 4.67
C GLU A 53 8.41 4.64 3.14
N ARG A 54 7.96 5.71 2.48
CA ARG A 54 8.00 5.85 1.02
C ARG A 54 9.42 5.89 0.48
N ALA A 55 10.34 6.59 1.14
CA ALA A 55 11.74 6.64 0.77
C ALA A 55 12.44 5.28 0.96
N ALA A 56 12.11 4.55 2.03
CA ALA A 56 12.59 3.20 2.25
C ALA A 56 12.08 2.21 1.20
N ALA A 57 10.80 2.31 0.82
CA ALA A 57 10.21 1.50 -0.25
C ALA A 57 10.94 1.69 -1.58
N ARG A 58 11.11 2.95 -2.03
CA ARG A 58 11.83 3.28 -3.27
C ARG A 58 13.28 2.79 -3.30
N ARG A 59 13.92 2.70 -2.13
CA ARG A 59 15.28 2.14 -1.99
C ARG A 59 15.31 0.62 -2.16
N ARG A 60 14.22 -0.09 -1.85
CA ARG A 60 14.11 -1.54 -1.99
C ARG A 60 13.63 -1.98 -3.38
N SER A 61 13.13 -1.04 -4.19
CA SER A 61 12.68 -1.25 -5.57
C SER A 61 13.78 -1.04 -6.63
N GLN A 62 14.98 -0.58 -6.23
CA GLN A 62 16.13 -0.32 -7.10
C GLN A 62 17.10 -1.50 -7.11
#